data_AF-A0A3M4LIT7-F1
#
_entry.id   AF-A0A3M4LIT7-F1
#
_cell.length_a   1.000
_cell.length_b   1.000
_cell.length_c   1.000
_cell.angle_alpha   90.00
_cell.angle_beta   90.00
_cell.angle_gamma   90.00
#
_symmetry.space_group_name_H-M   'P 1'
#
loop_
_entity.id
_entity.type
_entity.pdbx_description
1 polymer ?
#
loop_
_entity_poly.entity_id
_entity_poly.type
_entity_poly.pdbx_seq_one_letter_code
_entity_poly.pdbx_strand_id
1 'polypeptide(L)'
;MARDRLDMAQEGQLWEMALEHLGSDGLLNAVIEVWSRAAPPPKPVVEHLTTDKLSLEVLNILKIAQELVGAFVPGQTPVPGIMTLYARHASDLADGLITRLPKEKLSRAWRGSCLEIDLGI
;
A
#
# COMPACT_ATOMS: atom_id res chain seq x y z
N MET A 1 10.46 5.27 15.29
CA MET A 1 9.97 3.94 15.73
C MET A 1 9.27 3.28 14.56
N ALA A 2 9.35 1.96 14.39
CA ALA A 2 8.48 1.30 13.43
C ALA A 2 7.06 1.41 13.98
N ARG A 3 6.23 2.25 13.35
CA ARG A 3 4.83 2.41 13.74
C ARG A 3 4.18 1.04 13.76
N ASP A 4 3.42 0.79 14.82
CA ASP A 4 2.67 -0.45 14.97
C ASP A 4 1.77 -0.57 13.75
N ARG A 5 2.10 -1.52 12.89
CA ARG A 5 1.48 -1.61 11.59
C ARG A 5 0.00 -1.89 11.83
N LEU A 6 -0.85 -0.99 11.32
CA LEU A 6 -2.29 -1.09 11.49
C LEU A 6 -2.78 -2.48 11.06
N ASP A 7 -3.81 -2.96 11.75
CA ASP A 7 -4.33 -4.30 11.55
C ASP A 7 -4.67 -4.52 10.07
N MET A 8 -4.35 -5.68 9.51
CA MET A 8 -4.43 -5.93 8.06
C MET A 8 -5.85 -5.68 7.47
N ALA A 9 -6.89 -5.77 8.30
CA ALA A 9 -8.25 -5.38 7.91
C ALA A 9 -8.41 -3.87 7.66
N GLN A 10 -7.65 -3.04 8.37
CA GLN A 10 -7.64 -1.59 8.22
C GLN A 10 -6.89 -1.15 6.96
N GLU A 11 -5.83 -1.86 6.57
CA GLU A 11 -5.18 -1.68 5.26
C GLU A 11 -6.16 -2.00 4.14
N GLY A 12 -6.89 -3.12 4.20
CA GLY A 12 -7.92 -3.46 3.20
C GLY A 12 -8.96 -2.34 3.01
N GLN A 13 -9.49 -1.80 4.11
CA GLN A 13 -10.42 -0.66 4.05
C GLN A 13 -9.78 0.61 3.47
N LEU A 14 -8.50 0.87 3.75
CA LEU A 14 -7.78 2.01 3.18
C LEU A 14 -7.69 1.90 1.66
N TRP A 15 -7.37 0.71 1.15
CA TRP A 15 -7.28 0.45 -0.28
C TRP A 15 -8.63 0.61 -0.99
N GLU A 16 -9.70 0.10 -0.39
CA GLU A 16 -11.06 0.26 -0.95
C GLU A 16 -11.49 1.74 -0.95
N MET A 17 -11.25 2.47 0.15
CA MET A 17 -11.52 3.91 0.18
C MET A 17 -10.70 4.69 -0.84
N ALA A 18 -9.43 4.31 -1.03
CA ALA A 18 -8.58 4.91 -2.04
C ALA A 18 -9.10 4.62 -3.45
N LEU A 19 -9.56 3.40 -3.70
CA LEU A 19 -10.17 3.02 -4.96
C LEU A 19 -11.47 3.80 -5.23
N GLU A 20 -12.35 3.91 -4.23
CA GLU A 20 -13.60 4.67 -4.35
C GLU A 20 -13.36 6.18 -4.55
N HIS A 21 -12.29 6.73 -3.95
CA HIS A 21 -12.03 8.16 -4.00
C HIS A 21 -11.20 8.60 -5.20
N LEU A 22 -10.13 7.87 -5.52
CA LEU A 22 -9.18 8.17 -6.59
C LEU A 22 -9.59 7.51 -7.91
N GLY A 23 -10.43 6.48 -7.86
CA GLY A 23 -10.68 5.58 -8.99
C GLY A 23 -9.49 4.65 -9.26
N SER A 24 -9.70 3.66 -10.12
CA SER A 24 -8.69 2.64 -10.43
C SER A 24 -7.42 3.25 -11.03
N ASP A 25 -7.55 4.24 -11.92
CA ASP A 25 -6.41 4.93 -12.55
C ASP A 25 -5.67 5.87 -11.58
N GLY A 26 -6.42 6.60 -10.74
CA GLY A 26 -5.82 7.46 -9.72
C GLY A 26 -5.08 6.66 -8.65
N LEU A 27 -5.62 5.51 -8.26
CA LEU A 27 -4.95 4.57 -7.37
C LEU A 27 -3.67 4.00 -8.01
N LEU A 28 -3.73 3.61 -9.29
CA LEU A 28 -2.56 3.11 -10.02
C LEU A 28 -1.43 4.15 -10.06
N ASN A 29 -1.74 5.38 -10.47
CA ASN A 29 -0.77 6.47 -10.52
C ASN A 29 -0.19 6.78 -9.12
N ALA A 30 -1.06 6.76 -8.10
CA ALA A 30 -0.65 6.96 -6.72
C ALA A 30 0.40 5.93 -6.27
N VAL A 31 0.15 4.65 -6.55
CA VAL A 31 1.05 3.53 -6.21
C VAL A 31 2.36 3.64 -6.99
N ILE A 32 2.31 3.91 -8.30
CA ILE A 32 3.50 4.08 -9.15
C ILE A 32 4.38 5.21 -8.62
N GLU A 33 3.82 6.36 -8.27
CA GLU A 33 4.60 7.49 -7.78
C GLU A 33 5.33 7.16 -6.47
N VAL A 34 4.66 6.45 -5.55
CA VAL A 34 5.27 6.04 -4.27
C VAL A 34 6.38 5.02 -4.50
N TRP A 35 6.13 3.98 -5.30
CA TRP A 35 7.14 2.95 -5.58
C TRP A 35 8.30 3.45 -6.43
N SER A 36 8.07 4.36 -7.38
CA SER A 36 9.13 4.94 -8.19
C SER A 36 10.15 5.71 -7.33
N ARG A 37 9.70 6.27 -6.20
CA ARG A 37 10.56 6.94 -5.22
C ARG A 37 11.12 6.00 -4.17
N ALA A 38 10.57 4.79 -4.03
CA ALA A 38 10.97 3.83 -3.01
C ALA A 38 12.21 3.06 -3.46
N ALA A 39 13.34 3.32 -2.81
CA ALA A 39 14.53 2.48 -2.97
C ALA A 39 14.27 1.05 -2.46
N PRO A 40 14.96 0.03 -3.00
CA PRO A 40 14.91 -1.32 -2.44
C PRO A 40 15.34 -1.30 -0.97
N PRO A 41 14.53 -1.86 -0.05
CA PRO A 41 14.80 -1.74 1.37
C PRO A 41 16.06 -2.52 1.78
N PRO A 42 16.88 -1.99 2.72
CA PRO A 42 18.11 -2.65 3.17
C PRO A 42 17.87 -3.94 3.97
N LYS A 43 16.64 -4.15 4.48
CA LYS A 43 16.21 -5.40 5.13
C LYS A 43 15.03 -5.98 4.33
N PRO A 44 15.25 -7.04 3.53
CA PRO A 44 14.20 -7.63 2.71
C PRO A 44 13.27 -8.48 3.58
N VAL A 45 12.29 -7.84 4.20
CA VAL A 45 11.14 -8.53 4.78
C VAL A 45 10.12 -8.66 3.67
N VAL A 46 9.83 -9.89 3.27
CA VAL A 46 8.88 -10.21 2.20
C VAL A 46 7.50 -10.40 2.80
N GLU A 47 6.50 -9.90 2.08
CA GLU A 47 5.10 -9.98 2.46
C GLU A 47 4.22 -10.42 1.31
N HIS A 48 3.14 -11.12 1.66
CA HIS A 48 2.15 -11.64 0.74
C HIS A 48 0.80 -10.94 0.97
N LEU A 49 0.36 -10.18 -0.02
CA LEU A 49 -1.00 -9.66 -0.11
C LEU A 49 -1.84 -10.66 -0.90
N THR A 50 -3.00 -11.04 -0.35
CA THR A 50 -3.89 -12.05 -0.94
C THR A 50 -5.28 -11.48 -1.17
N THR A 51 -6.05 -12.08 -2.09
CA THR A 51 -7.44 -11.66 -2.38
C THR A 51 -8.41 -11.87 -1.20
N ASP A 52 -7.99 -12.63 -0.19
CA ASP A 52 -8.67 -12.76 1.10
C ASP A 52 -8.63 -11.44 1.90
N LYS A 53 -7.64 -10.58 1.62
CA LYS A 53 -7.34 -9.36 2.36
C LYS A 53 -7.59 -8.09 1.55
N LEU A 54 -7.48 -8.18 0.23
CA LEU A 54 -7.69 -7.08 -0.71
C LEU A 54 -8.67 -7.50 -1.79
N SER A 55 -9.53 -6.59 -2.21
CA SER A 55 -10.38 -6.80 -3.38
C SER A 55 -9.53 -7.11 -4.61
N LEU A 56 -10.03 -8.01 -5.47
CA LEU A 56 -9.32 -8.47 -6.67
C LEU A 56 -8.88 -7.30 -7.55
N GLU A 57 -9.67 -6.23 -7.61
CA GLU A 57 -9.37 -5.02 -8.36
C GLU A 57 -8.12 -4.30 -7.82
N VAL A 58 -8.04 -4.06 -6.51
CA VAL A 58 -6.87 -3.47 -5.85
C VAL A 58 -5.63 -4.33 -6.11
N LEU A 59 -5.76 -5.64 -5.96
CA LEU A 59 -4.66 -6.58 -6.21
C LEU A 59 -4.17 -6.54 -7.66
N ASN A 60 -5.08 -6.38 -8.61
CA ASN A 60 -4.74 -6.25 -10.02
C ASN A 60 -4.01 -4.92 -10.29
N ILE A 61 -4.49 -3.81 -9.72
CA ILE A 61 -3.85 -2.49 -9.82
C ILE A 61 -2.42 -2.54 -9.27
N LEU A 62 -2.24 -3.13 -8.09
CA LEU A 62 -0.92 -3.24 -7.46
C LEU A 62 0.04 -4.11 -8.29
N LYS A 63 -0.44 -5.19 -8.90
CA LYS A 63 0.36 -6.00 -9.82
C LYS A 63 0.80 -5.18 -11.04
N ILE A 64 -0.12 -4.47 -11.70
CA ILE A 64 0.21 -3.62 -12.85
C ILE A 64 1.26 -2.57 -12.47
N ALA A 65 1.09 -1.87 -11.34
CA ALA A 65 2.08 -0.91 -10.87
C ALA A 65 3.46 -1.56 -10.57
N GLN A 66 3.48 -2.79 -10.06
CA GLN A 66 4.71 -3.49 -9.73
C GLN A 66 5.48 -3.84 -11.01
N GLU A 67 4.76 -4.27 -12.05
CA GLU A 67 5.32 -4.52 -13.37
C GLU A 67 5.87 -3.23 -14.01
N LEU A 68 5.13 -2.12 -13.91
CA LEU A 68 5.53 -0.83 -14.47
C LEU A 68 6.77 -0.21 -13.81
N VAL A 69 6.89 -0.36 -12.48
CA VAL A 69 8.05 0.16 -11.73
C VAL A 69 9.21 -0.85 -11.69
N GLY A 70 8.97 -2.10 -12.07
CA GLY A 70 9.96 -3.18 -11.95
C GLY A 70 10.26 -3.57 -10.50
N ALA A 71 9.33 -3.33 -9.58
CA ALA A 71 9.49 -3.54 -8.14
C ALA A 71 9.26 -5.01 -7.74
N PHE A 72 9.86 -5.94 -8.47
CA PHE A 72 9.72 -7.38 -8.22
C PHE A 72 10.60 -7.84 -7.06
N VAL A 73 10.08 -8.76 -6.25
CA VAL A 73 10.89 -9.47 -5.25
C VAL A 73 11.62 -10.62 -5.96
N PRO A 74 12.96 -10.59 -6.07
CA PRO A 74 13.71 -11.62 -6.77
C PRO A 74 13.57 -12.98 -6.06
N GLY A 75 13.46 -14.05 -6.85
CA GLY A 75 13.37 -15.42 -6.34
C GLY A 75 11.98 -15.84 -5.84
N GLN A 76 10.95 -15.02 -6.03
CA GLN A 76 9.57 -15.36 -5.72
C GLN A 76 8.80 -15.68 -7.00
N THR A 77 8.10 -16.82 -7.01
CA THR A 77 7.21 -17.20 -8.11
C THR A 77 5.89 -16.42 -7.99
N PRO A 78 5.44 -15.73 -9.05
CA PRO A 78 4.16 -15.04 -9.03
C PRO A 78 3.03 -16.07 -8.95
N VAL A 79 2.23 -16.00 -7.88
CA VAL A 79 1.07 -16.86 -7.67
C VAL A 79 -0.20 -16.07 -8.01
N PRO A 80 -1.15 -16.64 -8.78
CA PRO A 80 -2.43 -15.98 -9.03
C PRO A 80 -3.17 -15.70 -7.72
N GLY A 81 -3.73 -14.50 -7.58
CA GLY A 81 -4.40 -14.05 -6.35
C GLY A 81 -3.48 -13.70 -5.17
N ILE A 82 -2.17 -13.85 -5.32
CA ILE A 82 -1.17 -13.42 -4.33
C ILE A 82 -0.24 -12.41 -5.00
N MET A 83 0.08 -11.35 -4.28
CA MET A 83 1.13 -10.41 -4.66
C MET A 83 2.20 -10.42 -3.58
N THR A 84 3.44 -10.56 -4.02
CA THR A 84 4.61 -10.57 -3.16
C THR A 84 5.33 -9.23 -3.29
N LEU A 85 5.50 -8.52 -2.18
CA LEU A 85 6.23 -7.26 -2.11
C LEU A 85 7.04 -7.17 -0.83
N TYR A 86 7.93 -6.18 -0.73
CA TYR A 86 8.60 -5.90 0.52
C TYR A 86 7.62 -5.26 1.52
N ALA A 87 7.64 -5.72 2.77
CA ALA A 87 6.81 -5.15 3.85
C ALA A 87 7.02 -3.64 4.01
N ARG A 88 8.25 -3.17 3.75
CA ARG A 88 8.55 -1.73 3.72
C ARG A 88 7.78 -1.01 2.62
N HIS A 89 7.76 -1.56 1.41
CA HIS A 89 6.99 -1.02 0.30
C HIS A 89 5.48 -1.03 0.56
N ALA A 90 4.95 -2.06 1.25
CA ALA A 90 3.55 -2.06 1.69
C ALA A 90 3.25 -0.90 2.65
N SER A 91 4.17 -0.64 3.59
CA SER A 91 4.05 0.47 4.55
C SER A 91 4.15 1.84 3.87
N ASP A 92 5.12 2.04 2.99
CA ASP A 92 5.29 3.30 2.22
C ASP A 92 4.06 3.57 1.34
N LEU A 93 3.45 2.53 0.76
CA LEU A 93 2.19 2.66 0.02
C LEU A 93 1.03 3.09 0.91
N ALA A 94 0.84 2.45 2.07
CA ALA A 94 -0.21 2.84 3.00
C ALA A 94 -0.05 4.31 3.42
N ASP A 95 1.18 4.74 3.73
CA ASP A 95 1.48 6.14 4.07
C ASP A 95 1.17 7.11 2.91
N GLY A 96 1.59 6.75 1.69
CA GLY A 96 1.29 7.50 0.47
C GLY A 96 -0.19 7.58 0.12
N LEU A 97 -1.02 6.63 0.57
CA LEU A 97 -2.47 6.68 0.41
C LEU A 97 -3.13 7.54 1.49
N ILE A 98 -2.71 7.40 2.75
CA ILE A 98 -3.21 8.23 3.86
C ILE A 98 -3.05 9.72 3.55
N THR A 99 -1.90 10.10 2.98
CA THR A 99 -1.61 11.51 2.63
C THR A 99 -2.47 12.03 1.49
N ARG A 100 -2.98 11.15 0.62
CA ARG A 100 -3.85 11.50 -0.52
C ARG A 100 -5.33 11.36 -0.23
N LEU A 101 -5.70 10.65 0.84
CA LEU A 101 -7.08 10.47 1.25
C LEU A 101 -7.55 11.63 2.16
N PRO A 102 -8.81 12.06 2.05
CA PRO A 102 -9.35 13.08 2.94
C PRO A 102 -9.37 12.57 4.39
N LYS A 103 -8.76 13.34 5.31
CA LYS A 103 -8.69 13.04 6.76
C LYS A 103 -10.06 12.83 7.42
N GLU A 104 -11.13 13.27 6.75
CA GLU A 104 -12.53 13.12 7.15
C GLU A 104 -13.10 11.72 6.90
N LYS A 105 -12.59 11.02 5.89
CA LYS A 105 -12.99 9.64 5.57
C LYS A 105 -12.13 8.58 6.25
N LEU A 106 -10.95 8.96 6.74
CA LEU A 106 -10.09 8.08 7.50
C LEU A 106 -10.75 7.69 8.84
N SER A 107 -10.89 6.39 9.09
CA SER A 107 -11.34 5.84 10.38
C SER A 107 -10.50 6.41 11.54
N ARG A 108 -11.08 6.48 12.75
CA ARG A 108 -10.43 7.10 13.93
C ARG A 108 -9.00 6.60 14.20
N ALA A 109 -8.71 5.33 13.88
CA ALA A 109 -7.38 4.74 13.97
C ALA A 109 -6.37 5.42 13.02
N TRP A 110 -6.75 5.63 11.75
CA TRP A 110 -5.94 6.31 10.74
C TRP A 110 -5.81 7.82 10.99
N ARG A 111 -6.77 8.46 11.67
CA ARG A 111 -6.63 9.87 12.08
C ARG A 111 -5.49 10.08 13.07
N GLY A 112 -5.26 9.13 13.97
CA GLY A 112 -4.09 9.12 14.86
C GLY A 112 -2.80 9.02 14.05
N SER A 113 -2.77 8.13 13.06
CA SER A 113 -1.63 7.99 12.17
C SER A 113 -1.39 9.22 11.29
N CYS A 114 -2.45 9.86 10.77
CA CYS A 114 -2.30 11.07 9.98
C CYS A 114 -1.72 12.22 10.82
N LEU A 115 -2.06 12.30 12.11
CA LEU A 115 -1.47 13.25 13.05
C LEU A 115 0.02 13.01 13.30
N GLU A 116 0.47 11.77 13.47
CA GLU A 116 1.91 11.46 13.63
C GLU A 116 2.73 11.83 12.39
N ILE A 117 2.20 11.58 11.18
CA ILE A 117 2.86 11.95 9.91
C ILE A 117 2.95 13.47 9.77
N ASP A 118 1.85 14.17 10.06
CA ASP A 118 1.74 15.63 10.01
C ASP A 118 2.64 16.31 11.06
N LEU A 119 2.82 15.67 12.23
CA LEU A 119 3.69 16.12 13.31
C LEU A 119 5.15 15.65 13.20
N GLY A 120 5.46 14.73 12.27
CA GLY A 120 6.80 14.16 12.08
C GLY A 120 7.33 13.34 13.27
N ILE A 121 6.44 12.72 14.05
CA ILE A 121 6.76 11.91 15.25
C ILE A 121 6.73 10.41 14.95
#